data_AF-A0A1N7LPX0-F1
#
_entry.id   AF-A0A1N7LPX0-F1
#
_cell.length_a   1.000
_cell.length_b   1.000
_cell.length_c   1.000
_cell.angle_alpha   90.00
_cell.angle_beta   90.00
_cell.angle_gamma   90.00
#
_symmetry.space_group_name_H-M   'P 1'
#
loop_
_entity.id
_entity.type
_entity.pdbx_description
1 polymer ?
#
loop_
_entity_poly.entity_id
_entity_poly.type
_entity_poly.pdbx_seq_one_letter_code
_entity_poly.pdbx_strand_id
1 'polypeptide(L)' 'MTLKTCSIAFTIGWLAALTFGWIALAAPPEEPALIRTINIMFAAMGAGAGIWSWMRIKRGC' A
#
# COMPACT_ATOMS: atom_id res chain seq x y z
N MET A 1 15.24 -13.98 0.83
CA MET A 1 14.09 -13.38 1.54
C MET A 1 13.35 -14.54 2.19
N THR A 2 13.08 -14.52 3.48
CA THR A 2 12.36 -15.62 4.15
C THR A 2 10.86 -15.38 4.11
N LEU A 3 10.05 -16.43 4.27
CA LEU A 3 8.59 -16.36 4.43
C LEU A 3 8.17 -15.26 5.42
N LYS A 4 8.92 -15.09 6.52
CA LYS A 4 8.68 -14.05 7.53
C LYS A 4 8.78 -12.64 6.92
N THR A 5 9.83 -12.36 6.14
CA THR A 5 10.02 -11.05 5.49
C THR A 5 8.93 -10.79 4.45
N CYS A 6 8.55 -11.80 3.66
CA CYS A 6 7.47 -11.64 2.68
C CYS A 6 6.11 -11.39 3.34
N SER A 7 5.81 -12.07 4.45
CA SER A 7 4.59 -11.84 5.23
C SER A 7 4.55 -10.44 5.84
N ILE A 8 5.69 -9.95 6.37
CA ILE A 8 5.80 -8.57 6.87
C ILE A 8 5.55 -7.56 5.75
N ALA A 9 6.19 -7.75 4.58
CA ALA A 9 6.00 -6.87 3.43
C ALA A 9 4.55 -6.88 2.91
N PHE A 10 3.88 -8.03 2.95
CA PHE A 10 2.47 -8.16 2.61
C PHE A 10 1.59 -7.33 3.53
N THR A 11 1.73 -7.51 4.84
CA THR A 11 0.91 -6.80 5.84
C THR A 11 1.16 -5.30 5.78
N ILE A 12 2.42 -4.86 5.69
CA ILE A 12 2.77 -3.43 5.60
C ILE A 12 2.27 -2.84 4.28
N GLY A 13 2.40 -3.56 3.17
CA GLY A 13 1.91 -3.10 1.86
C GLY A 13 0.40 -2.86 1.87
N TRP A 14 -0.38 -3.83 2.35
CA TRP A 14 -1.84 -3.68 2.47
C TRP A 14 -2.25 -2.63 3.50
N LEU A 15 -1.54 -2.56 4.63
CA LEU A 15 -1.80 -1.52 5.63
C LEU A 15 -1.61 -0.12 5.03
N ALA A 16 -0.50 0.11 4.33
CA ALA A 16 -0.22 1.38 3.64
C ALA A 16 -1.27 1.67 2.56
N ALA A 17 -1.65 0.66 1.76
CA ALA A 17 -2.68 0.82 0.74
C ALA A 17 -4.00 1.32 1.33
N LEU A 18 -4.42 0.73 2.45
CA LEU A 18 -5.67 1.07 3.11
C LEU A 18 -5.60 2.42 3.83
N THR A 19 -4.51 2.73 4.54
CA THR A 19 -4.38 4.02 5.24
C THR A 19 -4.31 5.18 4.28
N PHE A 20 -3.40 5.15 3.31
CA PHE A 20 -3.27 6.24 2.33
C PHE A 20 -4.45 6.30 1.36
N GLY A 21 -5.05 5.14 1.02
CA GLY A 21 -6.27 5.08 0.22
C GLY A 21 -7.46 5.73 0.95
N TRP A 22 -7.62 5.45 2.24
CA TRP A 22 -8.63 6.11 3.07
C TRP A 22 -8.40 7.61 3.17
N ILE A 23 -7.16 8.04 3.43
CA ILE A 23 -6.83 9.48 3.51
C ILE A 23 -7.14 10.18 2.17
N ALA A 24 -6.79 9.57 1.03
CA ALA A 24 -7.11 10.13 -0.28
C ALA A 24 -8.62 10.23 -0.58
N LEU A 25 -9.43 9.35 0.03
CA LEU A 25 -10.88 9.32 -0.11
C LEU A 25 -11.58 10.29 0.85
N ALA A 26 -11.07 10.40 2.08
CA ALA A 26 -11.59 11.25 3.14
C ALA A 26 -11.12 12.72 3.02
N ALA A 27 -10.17 13.01 2.12
CA ALA A 27 -9.66 14.35 1.87
C ALA A 27 -10.79 15.33 1.49
N PRO A 28 -10.98 16.43 2.22
CA PRO A 28 -11.98 17.44 1.88
C PRO A 28 -11.61 18.16 0.57
N PRO A 29 -12.60 18.71 -0.16
CA PRO A 29 -12.38 19.30 -1.49
C PRO A 29 -11.49 20.55 -1.48
N GLU A 30 -11.32 21.19 -0.32
CA GLU A 30 -10.41 22.33 -0.12
C GLU A 30 -8.92 21.91 0.01
N GLU A 31 -8.59 20.63 0.14
CA GLU A 31 -7.19 20.21 0.25
C GLU A 31 -6.40 20.41 -1.06
N PRO A 32 -5.11 20.78 -0.98
CA PRO A 32 -4.27 20.92 -2.15
C PRO A 32 -4.19 19.59 -2.91
N ALA A 33 -4.54 19.63 -4.19
CA ALA A 33 -4.57 18.45 -5.08
C ALA A 33 -3.24 17.66 -5.09
N LEU A 34 -2.13 18.34 -4.81
CA LEU A 34 -0.81 17.71 -4.62
C LEU A 34 -0.81 16.67 -3.49
N ILE A 35 -1.36 16.99 -2.32
CA ILE A 35 -1.36 16.09 -1.15
C ILE A 35 -2.25 14.87 -1.43
N ARG A 36 -3.42 15.10 -2.02
CA ARG A 36 -4.32 14.01 -2.45
C ARG A 36 -3.63 13.08 -3.46
N THR A 37 -2.93 13.65 -4.45
CA THR A 37 -2.19 12.87 -5.46
C THR A 37 -1.07 12.05 -4.83
N ILE A 38 -0.33 12.62 -3.88
CA ILE A 38 0.73 11.92 -3.14
C ILE A 38 0.15 10.74 -2.34
N ASN A 39 -0.98 10.93 -1.64
CA ASN A 39 -1.66 9.85 -0.91
C ASN A 39 -2.12 8.73 -1.84
N ILE A 40 -2.66 9.06 -3.02
CA ILE A 40 -3.02 8.06 -4.03
C ILE A 40 -1.81 7.28 -4.52
N MET A 41 -0.67 7.95 -4.76
CA MET A 41 0.57 7.29 -5.17
C MET A 41 1.09 6.35 -4.08
N PHE A 42 1.07 6.76 -2.81
CA PHE A 42 1.45 5.89 -1.70
C PHE A 42 0.51 4.70 -1.55
N ALA A 43 -0.79 4.90 -1.73
CA ALA A 43 -1.77 3.83 -1.71
C ALA A 43 -1.50 2.80 -2.83
N ALA A 44 -1.21 3.27 -4.04
CA ALA A 44 -0.87 2.43 -5.18
C ALA A 44 0.43 1.66 -4.96
N MET A 45 1.46 2.30 -4.40
CA MET A 45 2.72 1.63 -4.04
C MET A 45 2.51 0.57 -2.96
N GLY A 46 1.72 0.86 -1.93
CA GLY A 46 1.35 -0.09 -0.89
C GLY A 46 0.62 -1.32 -1.46
N ALA A 47 -0.36 -1.09 -2.33
CA ALA A 47 -1.11 -2.16 -2.99
C ALA A 47 -0.18 -3.00 -3.89
N GLY A 48 0.70 -2.35 -4.66
CA GLY A 48 1.72 -3.02 -5.47
C GLY A 48 2.66 -3.89 -4.64
N ALA A 49 3.15 -3.39 -3.50
CA ALA A 49 3.98 -4.14 -2.57
C ALA A 49 3.25 -5.33 -1.94
N GLY A 50 1.98 -5.16 -1.56
CA GLY A 50 1.11 -6.23 -1.05
C GLY A 50 0.84 -7.32 -2.08
N ILE A 51 0.55 -6.96 -3.33
CA ILE A 51 0.34 -7.93 -4.41
C ILE A 51 1.64 -8.65 -4.77
N TRP A 52 2.76 -7.94 -4.84
CA TRP A 52 4.07 -8.53 -5.14
C TRP A 52 4.50 -9.54 -4.07
N SER A 53 4.39 -9.17 -2.79
CA SER A 53 4.70 -10.06 -1.67
C SER A 53 3.77 -11.27 -1.62
N TRP A 54 2.48 -11.12 -1.95
CA TRP A 54 1.56 -12.24 -2.09
C TRP A 54 2.00 -13.25 -3.16
N MET A 55 2.39 -12.76 -4.34
CA MET A 55 2.94 -13.62 -5.40
C MET A 55 4.21 -14.34 -4.94
N ARG A 56 5.05 -13.69 -4.13
CA ARG A 56 6.24 -14.30 -3.55
C ARG A 56 5.88 -15.38 -2.52
N ILE A 57 4.95 -15.12 -1.60
CA ILE A 57 4.49 -16.12 -0.61
C ILE A 57 3.94 -17.36 -1.32
N LYS A 58 3.09 -17.18 -2.34
CA LYS A 58 2.54 -18.27 -3.17
C LYS A 58 3.60 -19.11 -3.86
N ARG A 59 4.77 -18.53 -4.17
CA ARG A 59 5.90 -19.20 -4.83
C ARG A 59 6.91 -19.77 -3.83
N GLY A 60 6.60 -19.77 -2.54
CA GLY A 60 7.48 -20.31 -1.50
C GLY A 60 8.62 -19.36 -1.14
N CYS A 61 8.32 -18.07 -1.00
CA CYS A 61 9.21 -17.19 -0.23
C CYS A 61 9.57 -17.85 1.12
#